data_AF-A0A6G3XG05-F1
#
_entry.id   AF-A0A6G3XG05-F1
#
_cell.length_a   1.000
_cell.length_b   1.000
_cell.length_c   1.000
_cell.angle_alpha   90.00
_cell.angle_beta   90.00
_cell.angle_gamma   90.00
#
_symmetry.space_group_name_H-M   'P 1'
#
loop_
_entity.id
_entity.type
_entity.pdbx_description
1 polymer ?
#
loop_
_entity_poly.entity_id
_entity_poly.type
_entity_poly.pdbx_seq_one_letter_code
_entity_poly.pdbx_strand_id
1 'polypeptide(L)'
;MTATAARYLYLTRHGQASADESTLTNDGRRQAALLGERLREVPITAIHHGPLPRAEQTARLVGERLAGVPLLRSEPAGDYLPYLPRREELPAESADETLARLAG
;
A
#
# COMPACT_ATOMS: atom_id res chain seq x y z
N MET A 1 26.54 24.86 2.86
CA MET A 1 25.16 24.91 2.34
C MET A 1 24.66 23.49 2.22
N THR A 2 23.52 23.15 2.82
CA THR A 2 22.87 21.85 2.59
C THR A 2 22.16 21.89 1.24
N ALA A 3 22.55 21.00 0.33
CA ALA A 3 21.86 20.84 -0.95
C ALA A 3 20.56 20.07 -0.73
N THR A 4 19.49 20.47 -1.42
CA THR A 4 18.20 19.78 -1.46
C THR A 4 18.07 19.00 -2.76
N ALA A 5 17.44 17.83 -2.72
CA ALA A 5 17.14 17.01 -3.89
C ALA A 5 15.69 16.52 -3.84
N ALA A 6 15.07 16.36 -5.02
CA ALA A 6 13.73 15.78 -5.12
C ALA A 6 13.78 14.27 -4.86
N ARG A 7 12.78 13.75 -4.14
CA ARG A 7 12.55 12.32 -3.94
C ARG A 7 11.16 11.97 -4.46
N TYR A 8 11.08 10.97 -5.32
CA TYR A 8 9.82 10.50 -5.88
C TYR A 8 9.32 9.30 -5.07
N LEU A 9 8.06 9.37 -4.62
CA LEU A 9 7.37 8.28 -3.95
C LEU A 9 6.26 7.77 -4.86
N TYR A 10 6.34 6.50 -5.23
CA TYR A 10 5.29 5.81 -5.98
C TYR A 10 4.47 4.97 -5.01
N LEU A 11 3.15 5.20 -4.99
CA LEU A 11 2.22 4.45 -4.15
C LEU A 11 1.39 3.51 -5.01
N THR A 12 1.30 2.25 -4.59
CA THR A 12 0.45 1.26 -5.21
C THR A 12 -0.28 0.48 -4.13
N ARG A 13 -1.51 0.06 -4.44
CA ARG A 13 -2.19 -0.97 -3.66
C ARG A 13 -1.61 -2.35 -4.01
N HIS A 14 -1.74 -3.32 -3.11
CA HIS A 14 -1.49 -4.73 -3.42
C HIS A 14 -2.37 -5.20 -4.60
N GLY A 15 -1.91 -6.23 -5.32
CA GLY A 15 -2.74 -6.90 -6.33
C GLY A 15 -3.97 -7.56 -5.70
N GLN A 16 -4.95 -7.93 -6.52
CA GLN A 16 -6.18 -8.58 -6.05
C GLN A 16 -5.90 -9.79 -5.15
N ALA A 17 -6.33 -9.69 -3.89
CA ALA A 17 -6.17 -10.72 -2.89
C ALA A 17 -7.27 -11.79 -2.97
N SER A 18 -7.01 -12.98 -2.43
CA SER A 18 -8.02 -13.98 -2.15
C SER A 18 -9.03 -13.47 -1.12
N ALA A 19 -10.18 -14.14 -1.00
CA ALA A 19 -11.24 -13.74 -0.07
C ALA A 19 -10.79 -13.76 1.41
N ASP A 20 -9.89 -14.66 1.76
CA ASP A 20 -9.25 -14.75 3.09
C ASP A 20 -8.00 -13.87 3.22
N GLU A 21 -7.68 -13.09 2.17
CA GLU A 21 -6.55 -12.18 2.04
C GLU A 21 -5.14 -12.76 2.25
N SER A 22 -5.04 -14.09 2.36
CA SER A 22 -3.79 -14.81 2.66
C SER A 22 -2.85 -14.90 1.47
N THR A 23 -3.36 -14.70 0.25
CA THR A 23 -2.58 -14.77 -0.99
C THR A 23 -3.13 -13.84 -2.07
N LEU A 24 -2.36 -13.64 -3.13
CA LEU A 24 -2.86 -13.04 -4.37
C LEU A 24 -3.64 -14.07 -5.18
N THR A 25 -4.71 -13.61 -5.83
CA THR A 25 -5.37 -14.36 -6.92
C THR A 25 -4.47 -14.40 -8.17
N ASN A 26 -4.81 -15.21 -9.17
CA ASN A 26 -4.07 -15.22 -10.44
C ASN A 26 -4.06 -13.84 -11.11
N ASP A 27 -5.17 -13.12 -11.07
CA ASP A 27 -5.25 -11.74 -11.54
C ASP A 27 -4.37 -10.81 -10.72
N GLY A 28 -4.36 -10.95 -9.38
CA GLY A 28 -3.48 -10.20 -8.50
C GLY A 28 -2.00 -10.40 -8.80
N ARG A 29 -1.59 -11.64 -9.10
CA ARG A 29 -0.22 -11.93 -9.53
C ARG A 29 0.11 -11.28 -10.88
N ARG A 30 -0.82 -11.34 -11.84
CA ARG A 30 -0.66 -10.71 -13.15
C ARG A 30 -0.58 -9.18 -13.04
N GLN A 31 -1.40 -8.56 -12.19
CA GLN A 31 -1.36 -7.13 -11.90
C GLN A 31 0.01 -6.71 -11.35
N ALA A 32 0.53 -7.43 -10.35
CA ALA A 32 1.83 -7.14 -9.76
C ALA A 32 2.98 -7.29 -10.78
N ALA A 33 2.94 -8.34 -11.62
CA ALA A 33 3.92 -8.52 -12.68
C ALA A 33 3.89 -7.35 -13.70
N LEU A 34 2.70 -6.96 -14.16
CA LEU A 34 2.52 -5.84 -15.10
C LEU A 34 2.99 -4.50 -14.50
N LEU A 35 2.77 -4.29 -13.20
CA LEU A 35 3.30 -3.13 -12.50
C LEU A 35 4.84 -3.13 -12.50
N GLY A 36 5.47 -4.27 -12.23
CA GLY A 36 6.91 -4.42 -12.33
C GLY A 36 7.45 -4.12 -13.73
N GLU A 37 6.79 -4.63 -14.77
CA GLU A 37 7.13 -4.32 -16.17
C GLU A 37 7.01 -2.82 -16.47
N ARG A 38 5.94 -2.17 -15.98
CA ARG A 38 5.69 -0.73 -16.17
C ARG A 38 6.76 0.14 -15.51
N LEU A 39 7.32 -0.32 -14.39
CA LEU A 39 8.31 0.39 -13.59
C LEU A 39 9.76 0.08 -13.98
N ARG A 40 10.02 -0.80 -14.96
CA ARG A 40 11.38 -1.24 -15.33
C ARG A 40 12.33 -0.09 -15.66
N GLU A 41 11.84 0.97 -16.29
CA GLU A 41 12.65 2.14 -16.70
C GLU A 41 12.68 3.24 -15.64
N VAL A 42 11.97 3.06 -14.53
CA VAL A 42 11.95 4.02 -13.42
C VAL A 42 13.14 3.69 -12.51
N PRO A 43 13.92 4.69 -12.06
CA PRO A 43 15.06 4.47 -11.16
C PRO A 43 14.59 4.20 -9.71
N ILE A 44 13.84 3.11 -9.52
CA ILE A 44 13.38 2.66 -8.21
C ILE A 44 14.60 2.18 -7.42
N THR A 45 14.80 2.75 -6.24
CA THR A 45 15.94 2.45 -5.36
C THR A 45 15.58 1.53 -4.19
N ALA A 46 14.30 1.42 -3.86
CA ALA A 46 13.78 0.51 -2.84
C ALA A 46 12.28 0.29 -3.02
N ILE A 47 11.80 -0.89 -2.64
CA ILE A 47 10.37 -1.18 -2.49
C ILE A 47 10.09 -1.36 -1.00
N HIS A 48 9.27 -0.47 -0.43
CA HIS A 48 8.73 -0.66 0.91
C HIS A 48 7.35 -1.31 0.83
N HIS A 49 7.08 -2.29 1.68
CA HIS A 49 5.78 -2.96 1.71
C HIS A 49 5.29 -3.25 3.13
N GLY A 50 3.97 -3.32 3.29
CA GLY A 50 3.34 -3.71 4.54
C GLY A 50 3.60 -5.18 4.91
N PRO A 51 3.37 -5.56 6.18
CA PRO A 51 3.62 -6.90 6.71
C PRO A 51 2.63 -7.98 6.22
N LEU A 52 1.53 -7.60 5.55
CA LEU A 52 0.48 -8.55 5.17
C LEU A 52 0.88 -9.36 3.91
N PRO A 53 0.49 -10.66 3.83
CA PRO A 53 0.92 -11.55 2.74
C PRO A 53 0.66 -11.01 1.33
N ARG A 54 -0.50 -10.41 1.08
CA ARG A 54 -0.85 -9.81 -0.22
C ARG A 54 0.08 -8.66 -0.62
N ALA A 55 0.53 -7.85 0.34
CA ALA A 55 1.44 -6.74 0.10
C ALA A 55 2.87 -7.26 -0.17
N GLU A 56 3.34 -8.20 0.65
CA GLU A 56 4.63 -8.86 0.47
C GLU A 56 4.72 -9.60 -0.88
N GLN A 57 3.70 -10.38 -1.23
CA GLN A 57 3.65 -11.07 -2.52
C GLN A 57 3.62 -10.09 -3.71
N THR A 58 2.90 -8.97 -3.59
CA THR A 58 2.90 -7.93 -4.63
C THR A 58 4.30 -7.33 -4.78
N ALA A 59 4.94 -6.95 -3.68
CA ALA A 59 6.29 -6.40 -3.68
C ALA A 59 7.31 -7.35 -4.30
N ARG A 60 7.22 -8.66 -3.99
CA ARG A 60 8.06 -9.70 -4.59
C ARG A 60 7.92 -9.75 -6.10
N LEU A 61 6.69 -9.86 -6.60
CA LEU A 61 6.42 -9.98 -8.04
C LEU A 61 6.81 -8.71 -8.83
N VAL A 62 6.67 -7.53 -8.21
CA VAL A 62 7.18 -6.27 -8.78
C VAL A 62 8.71 -6.30 -8.79
N GLY A 63 9.35 -6.64 -7.67
CA GLY A 63 10.80 -6.71 -7.52
C GLY A 63 11.49 -7.70 -8.44
N GLU A 64 10.83 -8.82 -8.78
CA GLU A 64 11.31 -9.79 -9.79
C GLU A 64 11.55 -9.13 -11.17
N ARG A 65 10.93 -7.97 -11.45
CA ARG A 65 11.12 -7.21 -12.70
C ARG A 65 12.12 -6.05 -12.57
N LEU A 66 12.56 -5.73 -11.35
CA LEU A 66 13.46 -4.63 -11.02
C LEU A 66 14.76 -5.17 -10.44
N ALA A 67 15.75 -5.40 -11.31
CA ALA A 67 17.00 -6.04 -10.92
C ALA A 67 17.72 -5.27 -9.78
N GLY A 68 18.00 -5.96 -8.67
CA GLY A 68 18.79 -5.44 -7.56
C GLY A 68 18.06 -4.46 -6.63
N VAL A 69 16.75 -4.25 -6.79
CA VAL A 69 15.99 -3.38 -5.90
C VAL A 69 15.67 -4.10 -4.59
N PRO A 70 16.05 -3.55 -3.42
CA PRO A 70 15.77 -4.18 -2.13
C PRO A 70 14.29 -4.10 -1.76
N LEU A 71 13.79 -5.16 -1.13
CA LEU A 71 12.45 -5.23 -0.56
C LEU A 71 12.54 -5.02 0.96
N LEU A 72 11.86 -4.01 1.45
CA LEU A 72 11.95 -3.55 2.83
C LEU A 72 10.56 -3.62 3.47
N ARG A 73 10.36 -4.60 4.34
CA ARG A 73 9.15 -4.66 5.17
C ARG A 73 9.09 -3.44 6.07
N SER A 74 7.90 -2.82 6.14
CA SER A 74 7.62 -1.63 6.92
C SER A 74 6.32 -1.83 7.69
N GLU A 75 6.39 -1.97 9.02
CA GLU A 75 5.19 -2.08 9.86
C GLU A 75 4.23 -0.89 9.65
N PRO A 76 4.68 0.38 9.58
CA PRO A 76 3.79 1.51 9.29
C PRO A 76 3.05 1.45 7.94
N ALA A 77 3.48 0.59 7.02
CA ALA A 77 2.81 0.38 5.73
C ALA A 77 1.76 -0.76 5.78
N GLY A 78 1.36 -1.20 6.98
CA GLY A 78 0.27 -2.15 7.19
C GLY A 78 -1.10 -1.62 6.80
N ASP A 79 -2.07 -2.53 6.80
CA ASP A 79 -3.47 -2.22 6.55
C ASP A 79 -4.14 -2.03 7.91
N TYR A 80 -4.40 -0.77 8.24
CA TYR A 80 -4.97 -0.37 9.52
C TYR A 80 -6.32 0.28 9.28
N LEU A 81 -7.26 0.05 10.20
CA LEU A 81 -8.51 0.79 10.19
C LEU A 81 -8.20 2.28 10.28
N PRO A 82 -8.86 3.12 9.46
CA PRO A 82 -8.76 4.55 9.62
C PRO A 82 -9.18 4.92 11.05
N TYR A 83 -8.53 5.95 11.59
CA TYR A 83 -8.92 6.48 12.89
C TYR A 83 -10.41 6.82 12.90
N LEU A 84 -11.15 6.25 13.85
CA LEU A 84 -12.52 6.64 14.11
C LEU A 84 -12.53 7.83 15.08
N PRO A 85 -12.98 9.01 14.64
CA PRO A 85 -13.05 10.18 15.51
C PRO A 85 -14.03 9.95 16.65
N ARG A 86 -13.77 10.56 17.79
CA ARG A 86 -14.75 10.69 18.87
C ARG A 86 -15.82 11.69 18.46
N ARG A 87 -16.98 11.62 19.11
CA ARG A 87 -18.10 12.54 18.85
C ARG A 87 -17.66 14.00 18.99
N GLU A 88 -16.82 14.30 19.97
CA GLU A 88 -16.36 15.66 20.29
C GLU A 88 -15.39 16.22 19.24
N GLU A 89 -14.82 15.36 18.39
CA GLU A 89 -13.93 15.75 17.29
C GLU A 89 -14.70 16.05 15.99
N LEU A 90 -16.02 15.84 15.98
CA LEU A 90 -16.91 16.08 14.85
C LEU A 90 -17.78 17.33 15.09
N PRO A 91 -18.25 18.01 14.01
CA PRO A 91 -19.22 19.07 14.14
C PRO A 91 -20.50 18.57 14.84
N ALA A 92 -20.93 19.25 15.90
CA ALA A 92 -21.96 18.77 16.82
C ALA A 92 -23.29 18.43 16.11
N GLU A 93 -23.63 19.19 15.06
CA GLU A 93 -24.82 19.03 14.23
C GLU A 93 -24.83 17.76 13.37
N SER A 94 -23.67 17.14 13.14
CA SER A 94 -23.52 15.99 12.23
C SER A 94 -22.78 14.80 12.86
N ALA A 95 -22.40 14.92 14.14
CA ALA A 95 -21.56 13.94 14.82
C ALA A 95 -22.22 12.55 14.87
N ASP A 96 -23.50 12.48 15.24
CA ASP A 96 -24.23 11.21 15.33
C ASP A 96 -24.37 10.50 13.98
N GLU A 97 -24.79 11.25 12.95
CA GLU A 97 -24.96 10.68 11.61
C GLU A 97 -23.63 10.23 11.01
N THR A 98 -22.55 10.96 11.30
CA THR A 98 -21.21 10.62 10.83
C THR A 98 -20.67 9.38 11.52
N LEU A 99 -20.84 9.27 12.85
CA LEU A 99 -20.47 8.06 13.58
C LEU A 99 -21.28 6.85 13.14
N ALA A 100 -22.59 6.99 12.96
CA ALA A 100 -23.45 5.91 12.47
C ALA A 100 -23.00 5.40 11.09
N ARG A 101 -22.65 6.32 10.16
CA ARG A 101 -22.15 5.96 8.83
C ARG A 101 -20.79 5.25 8.86
N LEU A 102 -19.91 5.65 9.79
CA LEU A 102 -18.58 5.05 9.94
C LEU A 102 -18.61 3.70 10.68
N ALA A 103 -19.66 3.42 11.45
CA ALA A 103 -19.83 2.18 12.20
C ALA A 103 -20.23 0.96 11.33
N GLY A 104 -20.71 1.19 10.10
CA GLY A 104 -21.15 0.14 9.17
C GLY A 104 -22.64 -0.14 9.26
#